data_AF-A0A4Q6DWM0-F1
#
_entry.id   AF-A0A4Q6DWM0-F1
#
_cell.length_a   1.000
_cell.length_b   1.000
_cell.length_c   1.000
_cell.angle_alpha   90.00
_cell.angle_beta   90.00
_cell.angle_gamma   90.00
#
_symmetry.space_group_name_H-M   'P 1'
#
loop_
_entity.id
_entity.type
_entity.pdbx_description
1 polymer ?
#
loop_
_entity_poly.entity_id
_entity_poly.type
_entity_poly.pdbx_seq_one_letter_code
_entity_poly.pdbx_strand_id
1 'polypeptide(L)'
;VLTNLQGDIVSDLCAGLVGGLGFAPSANIGDNISIFEAVHGTAPDIAGKGIANPTALLLSGISMLRFLGLTANAATIENALLYTLEQGVHTGDFGNRNTPSTNTEGFANAIIKNLGKFPEAGGVIAHPNFECKANFDFHPDKNKLTETEPGIKEDIQGVDIFIESTLQPAEIAEIAKSKLNEKFELIMISNRGTQVWPTGSMYTELVNQFRIRYERTEGTTLAQRDLFEIAANLSDDIKVCSIEYLMLFDGKIGYSLAQGQ
;
A
#
# COMPACT_ATOMS: atom_id res chain seq x y z
N VAL A 1 -12.31 6.61 1.01
CA VAL A 1 -11.46 5.40 1.04
C VAL A 1 -10.51 5.47 -0.14
N LEU A 2 -9.25 5.10 0.05
CA LEU A 2 -8.19 5.16 -0.97
C LEU A 2 -7.43 3.82 -0.98
N THR A 3 -6.78 3.50 -2.09
CA THR A 3 -5.82 2.39 -2.20
C THR A 3 -4.58 2.67 -1.35
N ASN A 4 -3.83 1.62 -0.98
CA ASN A 4 -2.79 1.68 0.05
C ASN A 4 -1.85 2.90 -0.05
N LEU A 5 -1.12 3.04 -1.17
CA LEU A 5 -0.17 4.14 -1.38
C LEU A 5 -0.82 5.53 -1.32
N GLN A 6 -1.99 5.70 -1.93
CA GLN A 6 -2.71 6.97 -1.89
C GLN A 6 -3.25 7.27 -0.49
N GLY A 7 -3.68 6.24 0.23
CA GLY A 7 -4.09 6.32 1.62
C GLY A 7 -2.97 6.87 2.50
N ASP A 8 -1.80 6.23 2.43
CA ASP A 8 -0.57 6.61 3.14
C ASP A 8 -0.19 8.09 2.93
N ILE A 9 -0.07 8.52 1.67
CA ILE A 9 0.29 9.90 1.33
C ILE A 9 -0.76 10.90 1.83
N VAL A 10 -2.05 10.61 1.60
CA VAL A 10 -3.12 11.55 1.94
C VAL A 10 -3.33 11.63 3.45
N SER A 11 -3.19 10.53 4.20
CA SER A 11 -3.31 10.55 5.66
C SER A 11 -2.23 11.42 6.31
N ASP A 12 -0.99 11.35 5.82
CA ASP A 12 0.11 12.17 6.32
C ASP A 12 -0.10 13.66 6.01
N LEU A 13 -0.58 13.97 4.79
CA LEU A 13 -0.94 15.32 4.41
C LEU A 13 -2.04 15.89 5.33
N CYS A 14 -3.05 15.08 5.65
CA CYS A 14 -4.11 15.46 6.58
C CYS A 14 -3.59 15.65 8.02
N ALA A 15 -2.67 14.80 8.49
CA ALA A 15 -2.06 14.96 9.81
C ALA A 15 -1.36 16.32 9.95
N GLY A 16 -0.68 16.78 8.88
CA GLY A 16 -0.06 18.11 8.83
C GLY A 16 -1.03 19.28 9.06
N LEU A 17 -2.33 19.12 8.80
CA LEU A 17 -3.34 20.16 8.99
C LEU A 17 -3.80 20.32 10.44
N VAL A 18 -3.55 19.31 11.29
CA VAL A 18 -4.12 19.23 12.66
C VAL A 18 -3.06 19.18 13.77
N GLY A 19 -1.80 19.49 13.44
CA GLY A 19 -0.68 19.51 14.41
C GLY A 19 0.46 18.55 14.08
N GLY A 20 0.35 17.80 12.98
CA GLY A 20 1.38 16.89 12.48
C GLY A 20 1.22 15.46 13.01
N LEU A 21 2.20 14.63 12.66
CA LEU A 21 2.17 13.18 12.92
C LEU A 21 2.11 12.81 14.41
N GLY A 22 2.55 13.70 15.30
CA GLY A 22 2.43 13.52 16.76
C GLY A 22 0.98 13.45 17.27
N PHE A 23 0.00 13.82 16.44
CA PHE A 23 -1.43 13.82 16.75
C PHE A 23 -2.26 12.87 15.87
N ALA A 24 -1.62 12.04 15.05
CA ALA A 24 -2.30 11.15 14.11
C ALA A 24 -2.36 9.71 14.66
N PRO A 25 -3.46 9.31 15.33
CA PRO A 25 -3.69 7.91 15.69
C PRO A 25 -4.11 7.08 14.46
N SER A 26 -3.91 5.76 14.53
CA SER A 26 -4.43 4.82 13.55
C SER A 26 -4.91 3.51 14.18
N ALA A 27 -5.68 2.76 13.38
CA ALA A 27 -6.11 1.42 13.70
C ALA A 27 -6.16 0.58 12.42
N ASN A 28 -5.53 -0.60 12.47
CA ASN A 28 -5.67 -1.65 11.47
C ASN A 28 -6.74 -2.61 11.96
N ILE A 29 -7.88 -2.64 11.29
CA ILE A 29 -9.03 -3.46 11.69
C ILE A 29 -9.22 -4.59 10.68
N GLY A 30 -9.16 -5.83 11.15
CA GLY A 30 -9.49 -7.02 10.40
C GLY A 30 -10.62 -7.81 11.06
N ASP A 31 -11.09 -8.86 10.37
CA ASP A 31 -12.20 -9.70 10.86
C ASP A 31 -11.89 -10.38 12.20
N ASN A 32 -10.62 -10.75 12.41
CA ASN A 32 -10.19 -11.53 13.58
C ASN A 32 -9.15 -10.81 14.46
N ILE A 33 -8.46 -9.82 13.91
CA ILE A 33 -7.34 -9.13 14.58
C ILE A 33 -7.48 -7.63 14.34
N SER A 34 -7.30 -6.86 15.41
CA SER A 34 -7.22 -5.41 15.35
C SER A 34 -5.91 -4.94 16.00
N ILE A 35 -5.20 -4.03 15.35
CA ILE A 35 -3.94 -3.44 15.82
C ILE A 35 -4.14 -1.93 15.91
N PHE A 36 -3.75 -1.34 17.03
CA PHE A 36 -3.84 0.10 17.26
C PHE A 36 -2.43 0.67 17.41
N GLU A 37 -2.06 1.61 16.55
CA GLU A 37 -0.71 2.16 16.49
C GLU A 37 -0.74 3.64 16.12
N ALA A 38 0.37 4.35 16.30
CA ALA A 38 0.48 5.71 15.77
C ALA A 38 0.77 5.66 14.25
N VAL A 39 0.38 6.69 13.50
CA VAL A 39 0.76 6.80 12.08
C VAL A 39 2.26 7.02 11.93
N HIS A 40 2.88 7.75 12.86
CA HIS A 40 4.31 8.08 12.75
C HIS A 40 5.22 6.85 12.86
N GLY A 41 6.37 6.92 12.19
CA GLY A 41 7.43 5.92 12.31
C GLY A 41 8.23 6.01 13.62
N THR A 42 9.43 5.43 13.60
CA THR A 42 10.29 5.27 14.79
C THR A 42 11.01 6.53 15.26
N ALA A 43 11.07 7.58 14.42
CA ALA A 43 11.76 8.85 14.69
C ALA A 43 13.17 8.66 15.32
N PRO A 44 14.11 8.02 14.59
CA PRO A 44 15.39 7.56 15.15
C PRO A 44 16.29 8.70 15.65
N ASP A 45 16.11 9.90 15.12
CA ASP A 45 16.83 11.11 15.53
C ASP A 45 16.48 11.57 16.95
N ILE A 46 15.31 11.19 17.48
CA ILE A 46 14.86 11.52 18.84
C ILE A 46 14.77 10.30 19.78
N ALA A 47 15.06 9.10 19.28
CA ALA A 47 15.05 7.88 20.07
C ALA A 47 15.99 7.97 21.28
N GLY A 48 15.49 7.58 22.46
CA GLY A 48 16.25 7.60 23.72
C GLY A 48 16.50 9.00 24.31
N LYS A 49 16.04 10.08 23.66
CA LYS A 49 16.23 11.46 24.16
C LYS A 49 15.12 11.92 25.11
N GLY A 50 14.03 11.17 25.22
CA GLY A 50 12.90 11.49 26.08
C GLY A 50 12.13 12.75 25.66
N ILE A 51 12.16 13.11 24.37
CA ILE A 51 11.50 14.32 23.84
C ILE A 51 10.35 14.02 22.85
N ALA A 52 10.00 12.75 22.66
CA ALA A 52 8.93 12.35 21.78
C ALA A 52 7.55 12.78 22.31
N ASN A 53 6.65 13.14 21.40
CA ASN A 53 5.24 13.35 21.69
C ASN A 53 4.50 12.01 21.71
N PRO A 54 3.97 11.54 22.86
CA PRO A 54 3.28 10.27 22.94
C PRO A 54 1.79 10.36 22.53
N THR A 55 1.31 11.52 22.08
CA THR A 55 -0.13 11.78 21.88
C THR A 55 -0.77 10.85 20.85
N ALA A 56 -0.17 10.67 19.68
CA ALA A 56 -0.70 9.78 18.65
C ALA A 56 -0.88 8.35 19.17
N LEU A 57 0.13 7.80 19.83
CA LEU A 57 0.06 6.45 20.42
C LEU A 57 -0.99 6.36 21.54
N LEU A 58 -1.10 7.40 22.37
CA LEU A 58 -2.13 7.49 23.41
C LEU A 58 -3.54 7.50 22.80
N LEU A 59 -3.76 8.28 21.75
CA LEU A 59 -5.04 8.34 21.03
C LEU A 59 -5.39 7.00 20.35
N SER A 60 -4.40 6.27 19.84
CA SER A 60 -4.60 4.91 19.34
C SER A 60 -4.95 3.94 20.47
N GLY A 61 -4.32 4.06 21.64
CA GLY A 61 -4.69 3.33 22.85
C GLY A 61 -6.11 3.65 23.34
N ILE A 62 -6.53 4.92 23.26
CA ILE A 62 -7.92 5.34 23.54
C ILE A 62 -8.87 4.66 22.55
N SER A 63 -8.53 4.64 21.27
CA SER A 63 -9.31 3.95 20.23
C SER A 63 -9.42 2.45 20.49
N MET A 64 -8.35 1.81 20.96
CA MET A 64 -8.35 0.41 21.41
C MET A 64 -9.30 0.20 22.60
N LEU A 65 -9.27 1.07 23.61
CA LEU A 65 -10.20 0.98 24.74
C LEU A 65 -11.66 1.08 24.30
N ARG A 66 -11.96 1.96 23.34
CA ARG A 66 -13.31 2.06 22.74
C ARG A 66 -13.69 0.78 22.02
N PHE A 67 -12.78 0.19 21.24
CA PHE A 67 -12.98 -1.09 20.56
C PHE A 67 -13.26 -2.24 21.56
N LEU A 68 -12.57 -2.23 22.70
CA LEU A 68 -12.76 -3.18 23.80
C LEU A 68 -13.98 -2.88 24.69
N GLY A 69 -14.84 -1.94 24.31
CA GLY A 69 -16.03 -1.57 25.09
C GLY A 69 -15.76 -0.82 26.39
N LEU A 70 -14.51 -0.41 26.64
CA LEU A 70 -14.08 0.37 27.80
C LEU A 70 -14.26 1.88 27.54
N THR A 71 -15.45 2.28 27.06
CA THR A 71 -15.75 3.61 26.57
C THR A 71 -15.68 4.72 27.64
N ALA A 72 -16.06 4.42 28.88
CA ALA A 72 -15.96 5.37 29.99
C ALA A 72 -14.49 5.63 30.37
N ASN A 73 -13.67 4.58 30.36
CA ASN A 73 -12.24 4.66 30.64
C ASN A 73 -11.54 5.48 29.55
N ALA A 74 -11.85 5.18 28.28
CA ALA A 74 -11.34 5.93 27.13
C ALA A 74 -11.68 7.43 27.23
N ALA A 75 -12.93 7.78 27.56
CA ALA A 75 -13.33 9.18 27.75
C ALA A 75 -12.60 9.87 28.92
N THR A 76 -12.33 9.16 30.00
CA THR A 76 -11.58 9.72 31.14
C THR A 76 -10.15 10.10 30.76
N ILE A 77 -9.48 9.22 30.01
CA ILE A 77 -8.10 9.45 29.55
C ILE A 77 -8.07 10.56 28.48
N GLU A 78 -9.00 10.54 27.54
CA GLU A 78 -9.08 11.55 26.49
C GLU A 78 -9.37 12.95 27.05
N ASN A 79 -10.30 13.08 28.00
CA ASN A 79 -10.54 14.35 28.68
C ASN A 79 -9.32 14.85 29.46
N ALA A 80 -8.56 13.96 30.09
CA ALA A 80 -7.33 14.35 30.78
C ALA A 80 -6.25 14.87 29.80
N LEU A 81 -6.12 14.24 28.63
CA LEU A 81 -5.25 14.72 27.55
C LEU A 81 -5.70 16.11 27.07
N LEU A 82 -6.98 16.27 26.72
CA LEU A 82 -7.53 17.52 26.23
C LEU A 82 -7.40 18.66 27.26
N TYR A 83 -7.70 18.38 28.53
CA TYR A 83 -7.49 19.34 29.62
C TYR A 83 -6.02 19.73 29.76
N THR A 84 -5.09 18.78 29.61
CA THR A 84 -3.65 19.05 29.66
C THR A 84 -3.20 19.97 28.52
N LEU A 85 -3.72 19.75 27.31
CA LEU A 85 -3.46 20.60 26.15
C LEU A 85 -4.05 22.01 26.32
N GLU A 86 -5.25 22.13 26.90
CA GLU A 86 -5.93 23.41 27.19
C GLU A 86 -5.14 24.27 28.19
N GLN A 87 -4.44 23.64 29.15
CA GLN A 87 -3.52 24.33 30.06
C GLN A 87 -2.21 24.79 29.38
N GLY A 88 -2.02 24.50 28.10
CA GLY A 88 -0.84 24.88 27.33
C GLY A 88 0.39 24.01 27.58
N VAL A 89 0.24 22.82 28.16
CA VAL A 89 1.34 21.86 28.31
C VAL A 89 1.59 21.18 26.96
N HIS A 90 2.84 21.20 26.48
CA HIS A 90 3.20 20.69 25.15
C HIS A 90 4.59 20.06 25.11
N THR A 91 4.78 19.13 24.16
CA THR A 91 6.11 18.64 23.76
C THR A 91 6.70 19.52 22.66
N GLY A 92 7.95 19.25 22.26
CA GLY A 92 8.72 20.16 21.38
C GLY A 92 8.23 20.28 19.94
N ASP A 93 7.34 19.40 19.48
CA ASP A 93 6.81 19.33 18.12
C ASP A 93 5.60 20.23 17.86
N PHE A 94 4.90 20.70 18.91
CA PHE A 94 3.73 21.57 18.79
C PHE A 94 3.73 22.70 19.82
N GLY A 95 2.71 23.56 19.80
CA GLY A 95 2.54 24.62 20.79
C GLY A 95 3.39 25.88 20.53
N ASN A 96 3.38 26.80 21.50
CA ASN A 96 4.09 28.07 21.38
C ASN A 96 5.59 27.88 21.67
N ARG A 97 6.45 28.19 20.69
CA ARG A 97 7.91 28.09 20.82
C ARG A 97 8.50 29.01 21.90
N ASN A 98 7.78 30.05 22.32
CA ASN A 98 8.20 30.94 23.40
C ASN A 98 7.87 30.37 24.80
N THR A 99 7.01 29.35 24.88
CA THR A 99 6.73 28.63 26.11
C THR A 99 7.65 27.40 26.17
N PRO A 100 8.39 27.18 27.26
CA PRO A 100 9.22 25.99 27.42
C PRO A 100 8.38 24.72 27.25
N SER A 101 8.79 23.83 26.35
CA SER A 101 8.17 22.52 26.19
C SER A 101 8.56 21.59 27.34
N THR A 102 7.73 20.58 27.57
CA THR A 102 8.03 19.49 28.49
C THR A 102 8.62 18.29 27.73
N ASN A 103 9.29 17.41 28.46
CA ASN A 103 9.79 16.14 27.92
C ASN A 103 8.67 15.09 27.92
N THR A 104 8.91 13.91 27.32
CA THR A 104 7.90 12.84 27.17
C THR A 104 7.29 12.44 28.52
N GLU A 105 8.12 12.23 29.53
CA GLU A 105 7.69 11.82 30.86
C GLU A 105 6.91 12.92 31.59
N GLY A 106 7.37 14.17 31.49
CA GLY A 106 6.69 15.32 32.06
C GLY A 106 5.31 15.54 31.43
N PHE A 107 5.19 15.34 30.12
CA PHE A 107 3.90 15.38 29.42
C PHE A 107 2.97 14.26 29.91
N ALA A 108 3.45 13.03 29.97
CA ALA A 108 2.66 11.89 30.46
C ALA A 108 2.21 12.08 31.92
N ASN A 109 3.10 12.56 32.80
CA ASN A 109 2.78 12.84 34.20
C ASN A 109 1.73 13.95 34.35
N ALA A 110 1.77 14.98 33.49
CA ALA A 110 0.75 16.02 33.47
C ALA A 110 -0.64 15.45 33.11
N ILE A 111 -0.70 14.58 32.08
CA ILE A 111 -1.95 13.89 31.69
C ILE A 111 -2.47 13.03 32.85
N ILE A 112 -1.60 12.23 33.49
CA ILE A 112 -1.98 11.35 34.61
C ILE A 112 -2.54 12.17 35.78
N LYS A 113 -1.90 13.29 36.14
CA LYS A 113 -2.37 14.18 37.21
C LYS A 113 -3.75 14.80 36.92
N ASN A 114 -4.09 14.93 35.64
CA ASN A 114 -5.34 15.51 35.17
C ASN A 114 -6.45 14.48 34.93
N LEU A 115 -6.25 13.19 35.28
CA LEU A 115 -7.32 12.20 35.24
C LEU A 115 -8.51 12.66 36.10
N GLY A 116 -9.72 12.57 35.51
CA GLY A 116 -10.97 13.03 36.13
C GLY A 116 -11.25 14.54 35.96
N LYS A 117 -10.35 15.30 35.31
CA LYS A 117 -10.63 16.67 34.86
C LYS A 117 -11.34 16.66 33.51
N PHE A 118 -12.02 17.76 33.22
CA PHE A 118 -12.76 17.98 31.98
C PHE A 118 -12.32 19.29 31.35
N PRO A 119 -11.97 19.33 30.05
CA PRO A 119 -11.63 20.56 29.35
C PRO A 119 -12.87 21.46 29.21
N GLU A 120 -12.65 22.78 29.14
CA GLU A 120 -13.72 23.74 28.85
C GLU A 120 -14.24 23.58 27.42
N ALA A 121 -13.36 23.28 26.47
CA ALA A 121 -13.70 23.05 25.07
C ALA A 121 -13.42 21.61 24.61
N GLY A 122 -14.36 21.03 23.85
CA GLY A 122 -14.14 19.75 23.15
C GLY A 122 -14.14 18.50 24.06
N GLY A 123 -14.65 18.61 25.28
CA GLY A 123 -14.74 17.48 26.21
C GLY A 123 -15.56 16.32 25.66
N VAL A 124 -15.09 15.10 25.89
CA VAL A 124 -15.72 13.86 25.44
C VAL A 124 -16.73 13.38 26.49
N ILE A 125 -17.96 13.13 26.04
CA ILE A 125 -19.01 12.56 26.89
C ILE A 125 -18.72 11.08 27.10
N ALA A 126 -18.60 10.67 28.36
CA ALA A 126 -18.43 9.27 28.71
C ALA A 126 -19.71 8.48 28.41
N HIS A 127 -19.58 7.37 27.70
CA HIS A 127 -20.66 6.37 27.58
C HIS A 127 -20.37 5.19 28.50
N PRO A 128 -21.41 4.49 28.99
CA PRO A 128 -21.23 3.28 29.79
C PRO A 128 -20.36 2.26 29.07
N ASN A 129 -19.50 1.57 29.83
CA ASN A 129 -18.77 0.44 29.30
C ASN A 129 -19.76 -0.65 28.85
N PHE A 130 -19.40 -1.36 27.80
CA PHE A 130 -20.16 -2.51 27.30
C PHE A 130 -19.22 -3.70 27.11
N GLU A 131 -19.82 -4.89 27.09
CA GLU A 131 -19.08 -6.12 26.85
C GLU A 131 -18.59 -6.16 25.39
N CYS A 132 -17.27 -6.20 25.20
CA CYS A 132 -16.68 -6.36 23.88
C CYS A 132 -17.05 -7.73 23.31
N LYS A 133 -17.72 -7.75 22.15
CA LYS A 133 -18.03 -8.98 21.41
C LYS A 133 -16.88 -9.42 20.50
N ALA A 134 -15.64 -9.14 20.88
CA ALA A 134 -14.50 -9.69 20.15
C ALA A 134 -14.52 -11.22 20.31
N ASN A 135 -14.37 -11.93 19.19
CA ASN A 135 -14.49 -13.38 19.15
C ASN A 135 -13.17 -14.03 19.60
N PHE A 136 -12.83 -13.89 20.89
CA PHE A 136 -11.56 -14.35 21.46
C PHE A 136 -11.35 -15.86 21.33
N ASP A 137 -12.43 -16.63 21.24
CA ASP A 137 -12.38 -18.09 21.12
C ASP A 137 -12.19 -18.56 19.68
N PHE A 138 -12.38 -17.68 18.69
CA PHE A 138 -12.26 -18.05 17.29
C PHE A 138 -10.82 -18.05 16.81
N HIS A 139 -10.32 -19.26 16.60
CA HIS A 139 -9.04 -19.50 15.96
C HIS A 139 -9.32 -20.28 14.68
N PRO A 140 -9.00 -19.74 13.50
CA PRO A 140 -9.22 -20.48 12.26
C PRO A 140 -8.29 -21.69 12.21
N ASP A 141 -8.86 -22.89 12.06
CA ASP A 141 -8.08 -24.14 11.89
C ASP A 141 -7.34 -24.20 10.55
N LYS A 142 -7.74 -23.36 9.59
CA LYS A 142 -7.13 -23.24 8.25
C LYS A 142 -7.22 -21.82 7.73
N ASN A 143 -6.32 -21.49 6.81
CA ASN A 143 -6.34 -20.21 6.12
C ASN A 143 -7.64 -20.06 5.31
N LYS A 144 -8.20 -18.84 5.32
CA LYS A 144 -9.29 -18.46 4.40
C LYS A 144 -8.74 -18.48 2.98
N LEU A 145 -9.31 -19.31 2.12
CA LEU A 145 -9.04 -19.28 0.69
C LEU A 145 -10.10 -18.39 0.04
N THR A 146 -9.65 -17.29 -0.57
CA THR A 146 -10.50 -16.49 -1.45
C THR A 146 -10.33 -17.04 -2.86
N GLU A 147 -11.42 -17.52 -3.45
CA GLU A 147 -11.43 -18.04 -4.80
C GLU A 147 -11.88 -16.94 -5.78
N THR A 148 -11.39 -17.02 -7.02
CA THR A 148 -11.94 -16.23 -8.12
C THR A 148 -13.39 -16.62 -8.36
N GLU A 149 -14.19 -15.69 -8.90
CA GLU A 149 -15.59 -15.96 -9.18
C GLU A 149 -15.71 -17.16 -10.14
N PRO A 150 -16.46 -18.21 -9.75
CA PRO A 150 -16.56 -19.41 -10.57
C PRO A 150 -17.31 -19.10 -11.87
N GLY A 151 -16.87 -19.71 -12.96
CA GLY A 151 -17.54 -19.60 -14.26
C GLY A 151 -17.05 -18.46 -15.16
N ILE A 152 -16.08 -17.66 -14.72
CA ILE A 152 -15.35 -16.74 -15.61
C ILE A 152 -14.64 -17.57 -16.69
N LYS A 153 -14.93 -17.29 -17.96
CA LYS A 153 -14.23 -17.90 -19.09
C LYS A 153 -12.90 -17.19 -19.32
N GLU A 154 -11.82 -17.90 -19.06
CA GLU A 154 -10.46 -17.46 -19.35
C GLU A 154 -10.04 -17.89 -20.77
N ASP A 155 -9.49 -16.97 -21.55
CA ASP A 155 -8.97 -17.25 -22.90
C ASP A 155 -7.61 -16.58 -23.12
N ILE A 156 -6.56 -17.40 -23.31
CA ILE A 156 -5.19 -16.94 -23.49
C ILE A 156 -5.05 -16.31 -24.88
N GLN A 157 -4.70 -15.03 -24.92
CA GLN A 157 -4.43 -14.26 -26.13
C GLN A 157 -2.96 -14.18 -26.47
N GLY A 158 -2.04 -14.43 -25.53
CA GLY A 158 -0.61 -14.25 -25.78
C GLY A 158 0.22 -14.11 -24.52
N VAL A 159 1.42 -13.55 -24.67
CA VAL A 159 2.38 -13.34 -23.59
C VAL A 159 3.20 -12.08 -23.81
N ASP A 160 3.35 -11.29 -22.75
CA ASP A 160 4.38 -10.26 -22.63
C ASP A 160 5.62 -10.88 -22.00
N ILE A 161 6.76 -10.84 -22.70
CA ILE A 161 8.04 -11.35 -22.20
C ILE A 161 8.95 -10.16 -21.90
N PHE A 162 9.33 -10.02 -20.63
CA PHE A 162 10.27 -9.00 -20.19
C PHE A 162 11.69 -9.54 -20.28
N ILE A 163 12.56 -8.79 -20.93
CA ILE A 163 13.95 -9.18 -21.20
C ILE A 163 14.94 -8.12 -20.72
N GLU A 164 16.17 -8.54 -20.51
CA GLU A 164 17.32 -7.66 -20.34
C GLU A 164 18.27 -7.78 -21.53
N SER A 165 18.53 -6.68 -22.23
CA SER A 165 19.41 -6.64 -23.40
C SER A 165 20.02 -5.26 -23.62
N THR A 166 21.25 -5.25 -24.16
CA THR A 166 21.93 -4.02 -24.61
C THR A 166 21.74 -3.74 -26.10
N LEU A 167 20.98 -4.60 -26.81
CA LEU A 167 20.68 -4.46 -28.23
C LEU A 167 19.63 -3.37 -28.49
N GLN A 168 19.58 -2.86 -29.72
CA GLN A 168 18.55 -1.91 -30.14
C GLN A 168 17.21 -2.62 -30.44
N PRO A 169 16.07 -1.89 -30.41
CA PRO A 169 14.74 -2.49 -30.60
C PRO A 169 14.58 -3.31 -31.88
N ALA A 170 15.17 -2.87 -33.00
CA ALA A 170 15.11 -3.60 -34.26
C ALA A 170 15.90 -4.93 -34.19
N GLU A 171 17.05 -4.94 -33.54
CA GLU A 171 17.87 -6.15 -33.36
C GLU A 171 17.15 -7.16 -32.43
N ILE A 172 16.53 -6.66 -31.36
CA ILE A 172 15.68 -7.48 -30.47
C ILE A 172 14.49 -8.05 -31.27
N ALA A 173 13.86 -7.27 -32.15
CA ALA A 173 12.74 -7.73 -32.96
C ALA A 173 13.14 -8.87 -33.91
N GLU A 174 14.33 -8.82 -34.49
CA GLU A 174 14.80 -9.91 -35.36
C GLU A 174 15.05 -11.20 -34.57
N ILE A 175 15.65 -11.11 -33.38
CA ILE A 175 15.77 -12.28 -32.48
C ILE A 175 14.39 -12.80 -32.10
N ALA A 176 13.49 -11.91 -31.68
CA ALA A 176 12.13 -12.23 -31.27
C ALA A 176 11.33 -12.94 -32.39
N LYS A 177 11.45 -12.48 -33.64
CA LYS A 177 10.81 -13.11 -34.80
C LYS A 177 11.42 -14.47 -35.13
N SER A 178 12.72 -14.65 -34.93
CA SER A 178 13.41 -15.93 -35.19
C SER A 178 12.91 -17.08 -34.31
N LYS A 179 12.23 -16.76 -33.20
CA LYS A 179 11.68 -17.73 -32.24
C LYS A 179 10.18 -17.98 -32.40
N LEU A 180 9.53 -17.34 -33.37
CA LEU A 180 8.11 -17.53 -33.64
C LEU A 180 7.83 -18.96 -34.14
N ASN A 181 6.67 -19.48 -33.74
CA ASN A 181 6.01 -20.61 -34.38
C ASN A 181 4.69 -20.13 -35.00
N GLU A 182 3.90 -21.04 -35.58
CA GLU A 182 2.63 -20.72 -36.23
C GLU A 182 1.55 -20.15 -35.30
N LYS A 183 1.71 -20.29 -33.98
CA LYS A 183 0.72 -19.87 -32.98
C LYS A 183 0.90 -18.43 -32.51
N PHE A 184 2.04 -17.80 -32.76
CA PHE A 184 2.32 -16.46 -32.27
C PHE A 184 2.65 -15.48 -33.38
N GLU A 185 2.29 -14.22 -33.13
CA GLU A 185 2.73 -13.06 -33.88
C GLU A 185 3.42 -12.08 -32.94
N LEU A 186 4.54 -11.50 -33.39
CA LEU A 186 5.19 -10.40 -32.67
C LEU A 186 4.42 -9.10 -32.94
N ILE A 187 3.81 -8.54 -31.90
CA ILE A 187 2.96 -7.35 -32.02
C ILE A 187 3.79 -6.08 -31.85
N MET A 188 4.58 -6.00 -30.77
CA MET A 188 5.40 -4.83 -30.49
C MET A 188 6.54 -5.13 -29.51
N ILE A 189 7.47 -4.19 -29.43
CA ILE A 189 8.43 -4.10 -28.32
C ILE A 189 8.28 -2.72 -27.70
N SER A 190 8.31 -2.68 -26.37
CA SER A 190 8.24 -1.45 -25.60
C SER A 190 9.38 -1.34 -24.59
N ASN A 191 9.73 -0.10 -24.24
CA ASN A 191 10.70 0.25 -23.22
C ASN A 191 10.04 1.23 -22.24
N ARG A 192 10.02 0.90 -20.94
CA ARG A 192 9.30 1.68 -19.90
C ARG A 192 7.83 2.01 -20.25
N GLY A 193 7.16 1.12 -20.98
CA GLY A 193 5.75 1.28 -21.38
C GLY A 193 5.52 2.00 -22.71
N THR A 194 6.56 2.60 -23.30
CA THR A 194 6.49 3.28 -24.61
C THR A 194 6.85 2.31 -25.73
N GLN A 195 6.06 2.26 -26.80
CA GLN A 195 6.40 1.45 -27.97
C GLN A 195 7.69 1.97 -28.64
N VAL A 196 8.62 1.06 -28.94
CA VAL A 196 9.91 1.35 -29.59
C VAL A 196 10.13 0.50 -30.85
N TRP A 197 9.28 -0.49 -31.09
CA TRP A 197 9.16 -1.26 -32.33
C TRP A 197 7.69 -1.69 -32.49
N PRO A 198 7.12 -1.72 -33.71
CA PRO A 198 7.76 -1.48 -35.01
C PRO A 198 7.99 0.00 -35.32
N THR A 199 7.25 0.87 -34.63
CA THR A 199 7.42 2.31 -34.67
C THR A 199 7.87 2.81 -33.31
N GLY A 200 8.59 3.94 -33.30
CA GLY A 200 9.09 4.55 -32.08
C GLY A 200 9.82 5.84 -32.41
N SER A 201 9.79 6.80 -31.48
CA SER A 201 10.60 8.01 -31.62
C SER A 201 12.07 7.67 -31.41
N MET A 202 12.94 8.10 -32.32
CA MET A 202 14.41 8.01 -32.16
C MET A 202 14.95 8.77 -30.95
N TYR A 203 14.14 9.64 -30.36
CA TYR A 203 14.47 10.41 -29.15
C TYR A 203 14.03 9.71 -27.86
N THR A 204 13.42 8.52 -27.94
CA THR A 204 13.06 7.75 -26.76
C THR A 204 14.34 7.24 -26.08
N GLU A 205 14.63 7.71 -24.88
CA GLU A 205 15.73 7.17 -24.08
C GLU A 205 15.39 5.76 -23.61
N LEU A 206 16.27 4.81 -23.92
CA LEU A 206 16.08 3.39 -23.64
C LEU A 206 16.84 2.98 -22.38
N VAL A 207 16.24 2.12 -21.57
CA VAL A 207 16.95 1.30 -20.57
C VAL A 207 17.19 -0.10 -21.13
N ASN A 208 18.07 -0.89 -20.52
CA ASN A 208 18.35 -2.26 -20.96
C ASN A 208 17.24 -3.28 -20.63
N GLN A 209 16.03 -2.82 -20.27
CA GLN A 209 14.88 -3.66 -20.00
C GLN A 209 13.76 -3.37 -21.00
N PHE A 210 13.31 -4.42 -21.70
CA PHE A 210 12.28 -4.34 -22.72
C PHE A 210 11.16 -5.32 -22.43
N ARG A 211 9.97 -5.01 -22.94
CA ARG A 211 8.85 -5.93 -23.00
C ARG A 211 8.54 -6.24 -24.45
N ILE A 212 8.58 -7.51 -24.81
CA ILE A 212 8.20 -8.05 -26.11
C ILE A 212 6.78 -8.61 -26.00
N ARG A 213 5.86 -8.15 -26.84
CA ARG A 213 4.49 -8.65 -26.87
C ARG A 213 4.28 -9.63 -28.00
N TYR A 214 3.95 -10.86 -27.65
CA TYR A 214 3.43 -11.86 -28.57
C TYR A 214 1.94 -12.04 -28.37
N GLU A 215 1.15 -12.01 -29.44
CA GLU A 215 -0.27 -12.39 -29.42
C GLU A 215 -0.51 -13.62 -30.29
N ARG A 216 -1.62 -14.31 -30.06
CA ARG A 216 -1.99 -15.52 -30.80
C ARG A 216 -2.28 -15.18 -32.24
N THR A 217 -1.80 -16.01 -33.16
CA THR A 217 -2.19 -15.95 -34.57
C THR A 217 -3.69 -16.22 -34.69
N GLU A 218 -4.37 -15.50 -35.57
CA GLU A 218 -5.81 -15.68 -35.82
C GLU A 218 -6.13 -17.15 -36.16
N GLY A 219 -7.18 -17.70 -35.53
CA GLY A 219 -7.61 -19.08 -35.73
C GLY A 219 -6.83 -20.14 -34.94
N THR A 220 -5.84 -19.74 -34.14
CA THR A 220 -5.10 -20.66 -33.24
C THR A 220 -5.59 -20.58 -31.80
N THR A 221 -5.24 -21.58 -31.00
CA THR A 221 -5.48 -21.62 -29.55
C THR A 221 -4.17 -21.78 -28.81
N LEU A 222 -4.02 -21.06 -27.69
CA LEU A 222 -2.84 -21.15 -26.84
C LEU A 222 -3.15 -21.90 -25.54
N ALA A 223 -2.22 -22.77 -25.14
CA ALA A 223 -2.13 -23.31 -23.80
C ALA A 223 -0.99 -22.62 -23.02
N GLN A 224 -1.01 -22.68 -21.69
CA GLN A 224 0.08 -22.13 -20.86
C GLN A 224 1.46 -22.65 -21.25
N ARG A 225 1.53 -23.93 -21.67
CA ARG A 225 2.76 -24.55 -22.17
C ARG A 225 3.35 -23.80 -23.37
N ASP A 226 2.51 -23.33 -24.30
CA ASP A 226 2.96 -22.59 -25.49
C ASP A 226 3.66 -21.28 -25.07
N LEU A 227 3.16 -20.61 -24.01
CA LEU A 227 3.75 -19.38 -23.47
C LEU A 227 5.13 -19.64 -22.85
N PHE A 228 5.29 -20.76 -22.14
CA PHE A 228 6.58 -21.14 -21.57
C PHE A 228 7.60 -21.53 -22.64
N GLU A 229 7.17 -22.23 -23.69
CA GLU A 229 8.05 -22.66 -24.77
C GLU A 229 8.60 -21.48 -25.57
N ILE A 230 7.78 -20.49 -25.94
CA ILE A 230 8.28 -19.31 -26.65
C ILE A 230 9.25 -18.48 -25.79
N ALA A 231 8.98 -18.36 -24.48
CA ALA A 231 9.88 -17.71 -23.55
C ALA A 231 11.19 -18.47 -23.35
N ALA A 232 11.14 -19.80 -23.26
CA ALA A 232 12.33 -20.64 -23.18
C ALA A 232 13.19 -20.53 -24.46
N ASN A 233 12.57 -20.58 -25.64
CA ASN A 233 13.28 -20.43 -26.91
C ASN A 233 13.94 -19.05 -27.06
N LEU A 234 13.31 -18.00 -26.54
CA LEU A 234 13.90 -16.65 -26.50
C LEU A 234 15.08 -16.58 -25.51
N SER A 235 15.00 -17.33 -24.41
CA SER A 235 16.04 -17.35 -23.38
C SER A 235 17.39 -17.91 -23.83
N ASP A 236 17.43 -18.60 -24.97
CA ASP A 236 18.67 -19.06 -25.60
C ASP A 236 19.57 -17.89 -26.04
N ASP A 237 18.99 -16.76 -26.44
CA ASP A 237 19.72 -15.62 -27.03
C ASP A 237 19.66 -14.34 -26.19
N ILE A 238 18.59 -14.17 -25.39
CA ILE A 238 18.40 -12.97 -24.57
C ILE A 238 17.91 -13.38 -23.19
N LYS A 239 18.45 -12.75 -22.14
CA LYS A 239 18.00 -12.97 -20.76
C LYS A 239 16.51 -12.61 -20.60
N VAL A 240 15.69 -13.60 -20.28
CA VAL A 240 14.28 -13.43 -19.88
C VAL A 240 14.22 -13.18 -18.37
N CYS A 241 13.56 -12.10 -17.98
CA CYS A 241 13.41 -11.67 -16.59
C CYS A 241 12.06 -12.09 -15.99
N SER A 242 10.98 -11.95 -16.76
CA SER A 242 9.63 -12.38 -16.37
C SER A 242 8.73 -12.53 -17.59
N ILE A 243 7.58 -13.18 -17.40
CA ILE A 243 6.53 -13.33 -18.41
C ILE A 243 5.19 -12.97 -17.77
N GLU A 244 4.31 -12.34 -18.54
CA GLU A 244 2.96 -11.96 -18.13
C GLU A 244 1.95 -12.43 -19.18
N TYR A 245 0.86 -13.05 -18.74
CA TYR A 245 -0.13 -13.62 -19.66
C TYR A 245 -1.06 -12.54 -20.19
N LEU A 246 -1.35 -12.59 -21.48
CA LEU A 246 -2.38 -11.76 -22.09
C LEU A 246 -3.67 -12.58 -22.09
N MET A 247 -4.64 -12.15 -21.28
CA MET A 247 -5.87 -12.91 -21.03
C MET A 247 -7.10 -12.12 -21.46
N LEU A 248 -8.12 -12.82 -21.97
CA LEU A 248 -9.51 -12.37 -21.90
C LEU A 248 -10.21 -13.05 -20.73
N PHE A 249 -11.01 -12.28 -20.00
CA PHE A 249 -11.93 -12.75 -18.98
C PHE A 249 -13.35 -12.43 -19.43
N ASP A 250 -14.15 -13.45 -19.78
CA ASP A 250 -15.48 -13.29 -20.38
C ASP A 250 -15.49 -12.38 -21.61
N GLY A 251 -14.46 -12.55 -22.46
CA GLY A 251 -14.27 -11.75 -23.68
C GLY A 251 -13.77 -10.32 -23.44
N LYS A 252 -13.53 -9.91 -22.19
CA LYS A 252 -12.94 -8.61 -21.86
C LYS A 252 -11.43 -8.71 -21.73
N ILE A 253 -10.73 -7.76 -22.34
CA ILE A 253 -9.27 -7.67 -22.28
C ILE A 253 -8.81 -7.43 -20.83
N GLY A 254 -7.94 -8.31 -20.34
CA GLY A 254 -7.33 -8.26 -19.00
C GLY A 254 -5.95 -7.59 -18.96
N TYR A 255 -5.55 -6.88 -20.01
CA TYR A 255 -4.25 -6.23 -20.14
C TYR A 255 -4.37 -4.85 -20.81
N SER A 256 -3.35 -4.00 -20.67
CA SER A 256 -3.33 -2.70 -21.34
C SER A 256 -2.48 -2.72 -22.61
N LEU A 257 -2.74 -1.78 -23.50
CA LEU A 257 -1.87 -1.49 -24.65
C LEU A 257 -0.63 -0.70 -24.20
N ALA A 258 0.43 -0.71 -25.02
CA ALA A 258 1.55 0.21 -24.84
C ALA A 258 1.13 1.65 -25.18
N GLN A 259 1.86 2.64 -24.65
CA GLN A 259 1.70 4.00 -25.16
C GLN A 259 2.19 4.08 -26.61
N GLY A 260 1.31 4.50 -27.52
CA GLY A 260 1.59 4.62 -28.96
C GLY A 260 1.26 3.37 -29.78
N GLN A 261 0.66 2.34 -29.16
CA GLN A 261 0.04 1.20 -29.83
C GLN A 261 -1.38 1.55 -30.29
#